data_AF-R9HXR4-F1
#
_entry.id   AF-R9HXR4-F1
#
_cell.length_a   1.000
_cell.length_b   1.000
_cell.length_c   1.000
_cell.angle_alpha   90.00
_cell.angle_beta   90.00
_cell.angle_gamma   90.00
#
_symmetry.space_group_name_H-M   'P 1'
#
loop_
_entity.id
_entity.type
_entity.pdbx_description
1 polymer ?
#
loop_
_entity_poly.entity_id
_entity_poly.type
_entity_poly.pdbx_seq_one_letter_code
_entity_poly.pdbx_strand_id
1 'polypeptide(L)'
;MELVFTILIGVVIGAVNALPMFLKKMDKANCWSAFVQYVVVTFIIFNTTLPQLNVNDFLAGPIVSVLMTMPMVIMIAKNEKKAVPIVLVNAVILGLIIAAIKHFRASLGLIITAIEHFRAL
;
A
#
# COMPACT_ATOMS: atom_id res chain seq x y z
N MET A 1 -14.99 10.78 -6.26
CA MET A 1 -15.14 9.59 -5.38
C MET A 1 -13.83 8.80 -5.23
N GLU A 2 -12.96 8.76 -6.25
CA GLU A 2 -11.70 7.99 -6.26
C GLU A 2 -10.70 8.34 -5.16
N LEU A 3 -10.40 9.63 -4.98
CA LEU A 3 -9.29 10.09 -4.13
C LEU A 3 -9.55 9.91 -2.64
N VAL A 4 -10.78 10.19 -2.19
CA VAL A 4 -11.19 9.98 -0.79
C VAL A 4 -11.10 8.51 -0.41
N PHE A 5 -11.54 7.61 -1.30
CA PHE A 5 -11.41 6.17 -1.08
C PHE A 5 -9.95 5.75 -0.94
N THR A 6 -9.08 6.18 -1.86
CA THR A 6 -7.64 5.87 -1.79
C THR A 6 -7.00 6.37 -0.49
N ILE A 7 -7.33 7.60 -0.05
CA ILE A 7 -6.83 8.13 1.23
C ILE A 7 -7.36 7.31 2.40
N LEU A 8 -8.64 6.96 2.44
CA LEU A 8 -9.22 6.14 3.51
C LEU A 8 -8.53 4.77 3.62
N ILE A 9 -8.34 4.08 2.49
CA ILE A 9 -7.58 2.82 2.47
C ILE A 9 -6.15 3.06 2.95
N GLY A 10 -5.51 4.14 2.53
CA GLY A 10 -4.17 4.52 2.98
C GLY A 10 -4.09 4.71 4.49
N VAL A 11 -5.07 5.38 5.10
CA VAL A 11 -5.15 5.56 6.55
C VAL A 11 -5.32 4.22 7.27
N VAL A 12 -6.19 3.33 6.77
CA VAL A 12 -6.39 2.00 7.36
C VAL A 12 -5.11 1.16 7.28
N ILE A 13 -4.47 1.09 6.11
CA ILE A 13 -3.24 0.33 5.91
C ILE A 13 -2.09 0.91 6.75
N GLY A 14 -1.94 2.23 6.77
CA GLY A 14 -0.97 2.93 7.61
C GLY A 14 -1.19 2.65 9.09
N ALA A 15 -2.45 2.65 9.56
CA ALA A 15 -2.79 2.33 10.94
C ALA A 15 -2.46 0.87 11.28
N VAL A 16 -2.81 -0.08 10.41
CA VAL A 16 -2.48 -1.51 10.58
C VAL A 16 -0.97 -1.72 10.70
N ASN A 17 -0.17 -1.06 9.84
CA ASN A 17 1.28 -1.16 9.88
C ASN A 17 1.88 -0.52 11.15
N ALA A 18 1.38 0.65 11.56
CA ALA A 18 1.92 1.38 12.70
C ALA A 18 1.42 0.87 14.07
N LEU A 19 0.27 0.18 14.12
CA LEU A 19 -0.32 -0.38 15.33
C LEU A 19 0.68 -1.19 16.19
N PRO A 20 1.41 -2.18 15.65
CA PRO A 20 2.40 -2.92 16.45
C PRO A 20 3.53 -2.03 16.98
N MET A 21 3.88 -0.93 16.31
CA MET A 21 4.91 0.01 16.76
C MET A 21 4.42 0.84 17.97
N PHE A 22 3.17 1.29 17.94
CA PHE A 22 2.54 1.96 19.08
C PHE A 22 2.44 1.03 20.30
N LEU A 23 2.06 -0.24 20.10
CA LEU A 23 1.99 -1.24 21.17
C LEU A 23 3.36 -1.51 21.79
N LYS A 24 4.43 -1.47 20.99
CA LYS A 24 5.82 -1.61 21.45
C LYS A 24 6.41 -0.35 22.08
N LYS A 25 5.63 0.74 22.22
CA LYS A 25 6.07 2.03 22.77
C LYS A 25 7.34 2.56 22.09
N MET A 26 7.46 2.37 20.78
CA MET A 26 8.54 2.96 20.00
C MET A 26 8.41 4.49 19.98
N ASP A 27 9.49 5.17 19.58
CA ASP A 27 9.49 6.62 19.42
C ASP A 27 8.32 7.10 18.55
N LYS A 28 7.65 8.17 18.98
CA LYS A 28 6.43 8.66 18.33
C LYS A 28 6.69 9.12 16.89
N ALA A 29 7.84 9.72 16.61
CA ALA A 29 8.18 10.15 15.26
C ALA A 29 8.40 8.94 14.34
N ASN A 30 8.99 7.85 14.84
CA ASN A 30 9.13 6.60 14.10
C ASN A 30 7.77 5.97 13.78
N CYS A 31 6.84 5.94 14.75
CA CYS A 31 5.48 5.44 14.52
C CYS A 31 4.73 6.28 13.47
N TRP A 32 4.82 7.61 13.56
CA TRP A 32 4.16 8.50 12.61
C TRP A 32 4.78 8.43 11.22
N SER A 33 6.10 8.31 11.13
CA SER A 33 6.82 8.11 9.88
C SER A 33 6.37 6.82 9.17
N ALA A 34 6.28 5.71 9.91
CA ALA A 34 5.80 4.44 9.35
C ALA A 34 4.32 4.47 8.96
N PHE A 35 3.48 5.20 9.70
CA PHE A 35 2.08 5.43 9.33
C PHE A 35 1.98 6.21 8.01
N VAL A 36 2.63 7.39 7.93
CA VAL A 36 2.58 8.25 6.74
C VAL A 36 3.17 7.55 5.52
N GLN A 37 4.26 6.81 5.68
CA GLN A 37 4.86 6.00 4.62
C GLN A 37 3.82 5.12 3.93
N TYR A 38 2.99 4.40 4.69
CA TYR A 38 2.00 3.49 4.10
C TYR A 38 0.75 4.20 3.57
N VAL A 39 0.40 5.37 4.09
CA VAL A 39 -0.61 6.24 3.46
C VAL A 39 -0.13 6.64 2.06
N VAL A 40 1.13 7.07 1.94
CA VAL A 40 1.74 7.48 0.67
C VAL A 40 1.91 6.29 -0.28
N VAL A 41 2.45 5.16 0.18
CA VAL A 41 2.58 3.94 -0.63
C VAL A 41 1.22 3.50 -1.20
N THR A 42 0.17 3.52 -0.37
CA THR A 42 -1.19 3.21 -0.83
C THR A 42 -1.64 4.16 -1.93
N PHE A 43 -1.44 5.46 -1.74
CA PHE A 43 -1.77 6.45 -2.75
C PHE A 43 -1.03 6.19 -4.08
N ILE A 44 0.27 5.91 -4.03
CA ILE A 44 1.06 5.65 -5.24
C ILE A 44 0.61 4.37 -5.95
N ILE A 45 0.39 3.26 -5.23
CA ILE A 45 -0.06 1.99 -5.82
C ILE A 45 -1.41 2.16 -6.54
N PHE A 46 -2.35 2.88 -5.95
CA PHE A 46 -3.64 3.15 -6.57
C PHE A 46 -3.51 3.94 -7.88
N ASN A 47 -2.53 4.85 -7.95
CA ASN A 47 -2.34 5.76 -9.09
C ASN A 47 -1.23 5.33 -10.07
N THR A 48 -0.63 4.16 -9.87
CA THR A 48 0.49 3.67 -10.69
C THR A 48 0.16 2.34 -11.34
N THR A 49 0.59 2.17 -12.58
CA THR A 49 0.66 0.89 -13.29
C THR A 49 2.11 0.67 -13.75
N LEU A 50 2.50 -0.58 -13.98
CA LEU A 50 3.87 -0.93 -14.39
C LEU A 50 3.87 -1.63 -15.77
N PRO A 51 3.38 -0.98 -16.84
CA PRO A 51 3.23 -1.62 -18.15
C PRO A 51 4.57 -2.08 -18.74
N GLN A 52 5.65 -1.34 -18.47
CA GLN A 52 6.99 -1.67 -18.98
C GLN A 52 7.57 -2.96 -18.41
N LEU A 53 7.14 -3.35 -17.20
CA LEU A 53 7.60 -4.58 -16.55
C LEU A 53 6.77 -5.80 -16.95
N ASN A 54 5.64 -5.60 -17.65
CA ASN A 54 4.71 -6.64 -18.07
C ASN A 54 4.34 -7.62 -16.94
N VAL A 55 4.22 -7.08 -15.73
CA VAL A 55 3.88 -7.84 -14.51
C VAL A 55 2.38 -7.82 -14.26
N ASN A 56 1.89 -8.86 -13.59
CA ASN A 56 0.51 -8.91 -13.12
C ASN A 56 0.20 -7.73 -12.18
N ASP A 57 -0.99 -7.15 -12.27
CA ASP A 57 -1.47 -6.05 -11.41
C ASP A 57 -1.33 -6.34 -9.91
N PHE A 58 -1.43 -7.61 -9.51
CA PHE A 58 -1.19 -8.05 -8.13
C PHE A 58 0.28 -7.90 -7.69
N LEU A 59 1.24 -8.06 -8.61
CA LEU A 59 2.68 -7.91 -8.34
C LEU A 59 3.15 -6.47 -8.38
N ALA A 60 2.41 -5.58 -9.06
CA ALA A 60 2.76 -4.17 -9.12
C ALA A 60 2.77 -3.51 -7.73
N GLY A 61 1.84 -3.86 -6.85
CA GLY A 61 1.78 -3.34 -5.47
C GLY A 61 3.01 -3.68 -4.63
N PRO A 62 3.38 -4.96 -4.48
CA PRO A 62 4.61 -5.38 -3.81
C PRO A 62 5.86 -4.70 -4.35
N ILE A 63 6.00 -4.62 -5.68
CA ILE A 63 7.16 -3.99 -6.32
C ILE A 63 7.24 -2.51 -5.90
N VAL A 64 6.17 -1.75 -6.11
CA VAL A 64 6.13 -0.32 -5.75
C VAL A 64 6.39 -0.12 -4.25
N SER A 65 5.73 -0.90 -3.39
CA SER A 65 5.90 -0.81 -1.94
C SER A 65 7.33 -1.06 -1.49
N VAL A 66 7.99 -2.10 -2.02
CA VAL A 66 9.40 -2.40 -1.74
C VAL A 66 10.30 -1.27 -2.24
N LEU A 67 10.10 -0.80 -3.47
CA LEU A 67 10.87 0.31 -4.05
C LEU A 67 10.81 1.56 -3.18
N MET A 68 9.61 1.93 -2.74
CA MET A 68 9.40 3.11 -1.89
C MET A 68 9.95 2.94 -0.47
N THR A 69 10.08 1.70 0.01
CA THR A 69 10.58 1.40 1.36
C THR A 69 12.12 1.32 1.40
N MET A 70 12.80 1.20 0.26
CA MET A 70 14.26 1.09 0.19
C MET A 70 15.03 2.25 0.87
N PRO A 71 14.70 3.53 0.66
CA PRO A 71 15.40 4.63 1.35
C PRO A 71 15.31 4.49 2.88
N MET A 72 14.13 4.15 3.39
CA MET A 72 13.90 3.91 4.82
C MET A 72 14.71 2.71 5.32
N VAL A 73 14.75 1.61 4.56
CA VAL A 73 15.55 0.42 4.87
C VAL A 73 17.04 0.76 4.97
N ILE A 74 17.57 1.56 4.05
CA ILE A 74 18.98 2.00 4.08
C ILE A 74 19.26 2.78 5.37
N MET A 75 18.35 3.68 5.78
CA MET A 75 18.49 4.43 7.03
C MET A 75 18.46 3.53 8.27
N ILE A 76 17.52 2.57 8.32
CA ILE A 76 17.36 1.66 9.47
C ILE A 76 18.50 0.65 9.54
N ALA A 77 19.00 0.17 8.40
CA ALA A 77 20.05 -0.86 8.35
C ALA A 77 21.33 -0.45 9.09
N LYS A 78 21.62 0.84 9.24
CA LYS A 78 22.77 1.34 9.99
C LYS A 78 22.68 1.01 11.48
N ASN A 79 21.48 1.12 12.05
CA ASN A 79 21.26 1.02 13.50
C ASN A 79 20.60 -0.31 13.89
N GLU A 80 19.72 -0.85 13.05
CA GLU A 80 18.89 -2.02 13.35
C GLU A 80 18.80 -3.01 12.18
N LYS A 81 19.92 -3.67 11.88
CA LYS A 81 20.03 -4.66 10.78
C LYS A 81 18.98 -5.78 10.84
N LYS A 82 18.57 -6.20 12.05
CA LYS A 82 17.56 -7.25 12.24
C LYS A 82 16.15 -6.82 11.82
N ALA A 83 15.87 -5.51 11.78
CA ALA A 83 14.58 -4.99 11.35
C ALA A 83 14.42 -4.99 9.82
N VAL A 84 15.53 -4.94 9.07
CA VAL A 84 15.53 -4.89 7.59
C VAL A 84 14.67 -5.98 6.95
N PRO A 85 14.89 -7.29 7.20
CA PRO A 85 14.08 -8.33 6.56
C PRO A 85 12.61 -8.24 6.98
N ILE A 86 12.31 -7.83 8.22
CA ILE A 86 10.93 -7.68 8.72
C ILE A 86 10.22 -6.56 7.96
N VAL A 87 10.88 -5.41 7.79
CA VAL A 87 10.33 -4.25 7.06
C VAL A 87 10.09 -4.59 5.59
N LEU A 88 11.02 -5.30 4.94
CA LEU A 88 10.86 -5.73 3.54
C LEU A 88 9.72 -6.73 3.36
N VAL A 89 9.59 -7.71 4.26
CA VAL A 89 8.46 -8.66 4.23
C VAL A 89 7.13 -7.92 4.42
N ASN A 90 7.07 -6.97 5.36
CA ASN A 90 5.87 -6.12 5.52
C ASN A 90 5.56 -5.33 4.25
N ALA A 91 6.57 -4.77 3.58
CA ALA A 91 6.39 -4.05 2.32
C ALA A 91 5.79 -4.92 1.22
N VAL A 92 6.24 -6.17 1.10
CA VAL A 92 5.67 -7.14 0.15
C VAL A 92 4.22 -7.47 0.50
N ILE A 93 3.95 -7.83 1.75
CA ILE A 93 2.61 -8.26 2.19
C ILE A 93 1.60 -7.12 2.05
N LEU A 94 1.92 -5.94 2.58
CA LEU A 94 1.03 -4.79 2.51
C LEU A 94 0.88 -4.28 1.07
N GLY A 95 1.96 -4.29 0.28
CA GLY A 95 1.88 -3.98 -1.15
C GLY A 95 0.92 -4.92 -1.90
N LEU A 96 0.94 -6.21 -1.59
CA LEU A 96 0.04 -7.21 -2.18
C LEU A 96 -1.41 -6.95 -1.79
N ILE A 97 -1.68 -6.67 -0.52
CA ILE A 97 -3.02 -6.36 -0.01
C ILE A 97 -3.58 -5.12 -0.71
N ILE A 98 -2.78 -4.05 -0.83
CA ILE A 98 -3.19 -2.81 -1.51
C ILE A 98 -3.52 -3.09 -2.98
N ALA A 99 -2.68 -3.86 -3.69
CA ALA A 99 -2.95 -4.23 -5.08
C ALA A 99 -4.24 -5.05 -5.23
N ALA A 100 -4.49 -6.00 -4.32
CA ALA A 100 -5.72 -6.79 -4.32
C ALA A 100 -6.96 -5.90 -4.13
N ILE A 101 -6.92 -4.95 -3.18
CA ILE A 101 -8.01 -3.98 -2.96
C ILE A 101 -8.25 -3.15 -4.23
N LYS A 102 -7.18 -2.63 -4.85
CA LYS A 102 -7.25 -1.87 -6.11
C LYS A 102 -7.92 -2.69 -7.22
N HIS A 103 -7.49 -3.94 -7.40
CA HIS A 103 -8.02 -4.82 -8.44
C HIS A 103 -9.51 -5.14 -8.22
N PHE A 104 -9.88 -5.50 -6.99
CA PHE A 104 -11.28 -5.83 -6.65
C PHE A 104 -12.21 -4.63 -6.85
N ARG A 105 -11.74 -3.43 -6.49
CA ARG A 105 -12.46 -2.19 -6.73
C ARG A 105 -12.66 -1.91 -8.22
N ALA A 106 -11.63 -2.09 -9.05
CA ALA A 106 -11.73 -1.91 -10.49
C ALA A 106 -12.77 -2.86 -11.10
N SER A 107 -12.77 -4.12 -10.67
CA SER A 107 -13.77 -5.13 -11.08
C SER A 107 -15.20 -4.72 -10.68
N LEU A 108 -15.40 -4.23 -9.45
CA LEU A 108 -16.71 -3.77 -8.98
C LEU A 108 -17.25 -2.59 -9.82
N GLY A 109 -16.39 -1.64 -10.19
CA GLY A 109 -16.77 -0.50 -11.03
C GLY A 109 -17.29 -0.91 -12.41
N LEU A 110 -16.70 -1.93 -13.02
CA LEU A 110 -17.15 -2.48 -14.31
C LEU A 110 -18.54 -3.10 -14.20
N ILE A 111 -18.80 -3.85 -13.12
CA ILE A 111 -20.11 -4.48 -12.89
C ILE A 111 -21.20 -3.43 -12.72
N ILE A 112 -20.96 -2.39 -11.92
CA ILE A 112 -21.94 -1.30 -11.71
C ILE A 112 -22.26 -0.61 -13.04
N THR A 113 -21.23 -0.28 -13.81
CA THR A 113 -21.40 0.36 -15.13
C THR A 113 -22.22 -0.53 -16.09
N ALA A 114 -21.98 -1.84 -16.08
CA ALA A 114 -22.74 -2.79 -16.88
C ALA A 114 -24.22 -2.89 -16.46
N ILE A 115 -24.50 -2.86 -15.15
CA ILE A 115 -25.88 -2.85 -14.62
C ILE A 115 -26.61 -1.56 -14.99
N GLU A 116 -25.95 -0.40 -14.89
CA GLU A 116 -26.52 0.88 -15.28
C GLU A 116 -26.85 0.93 -16.77
N HIS A 117 -25.96 0.39 -17.61
CA HIS A 117 -26.20 0.27 -19.05
C HIS A 117 -27.40 -0.63 -19.37
N PHE A 118 -27.53 -1.79 -18.70
CA PHE A 118 -28.67 -2.68 -18.88
C PHE A 118 -30.00 -2.07 -18.40
N ARG A 119 -29.98 -1.28 -17.32
CA ARG A 119 -31.18 -0.56 -16.83
C ARG A 119 -31.63 0.57 -17.74
N ALA A 120 -30.77 1.07 -18.62
CA ALA A 120 -31.06 2.16 -19.54
C ALA A 120 -31.61 1.68 -20.91
N LEU A 121 -31.70 0.37 -21.13
CA LEU A 121 -32.31 -0.30 -22.27
C LEU A 121 -33.75 -0.72 -21.94
#